data_AF-A0AAP2GTP8-F1
#
_entry.id   AF-A0AAP2GTP8-F1
#
_cell.length_a   1.000
_cell.length_b   1.000
_cell.length_c   1.000
_cell.angle_alpha   90.00
_cell.angle_beta   90.00
_cell.angle_gamma   90.00
#
_symmetry.space_group_name_H-M   'P 1'
#
loop_
_entity.id
_entity.type
_entity.pdbx_description
1 polymer ?
#
loop_
_entity_poly.entity_id
_entity_poly.type
_entity_poly.pdbx_seq_one_letter_code
_entity_poly.pdbx_strand_id
1 'polypeptide(L)'
;MNITRSFFFLFLLTLTVGAYAQDQAPQTAIDTLVDAVVAGEDEKKVPEVVPPNDSTTIEARAMDPSKLQQMQEDPEMDYGQDSPAVVGLWDRLMMWLVAILRWLFFMGESTDWGNVIVSILGVGILTYVILRLLKIDALNMLRSRSRATLHHTVLEENIHDMDFEKLITDALAEHAYRLAIRLTFLYSLKLLSDRQHIHWEPGKTNHDYLRELSVSELKVGFRELNFYFENAWYGNFAITGEHYQRVNSIFNTWKTNVR
;
A
#
# COMPACT_ATOMS: atom_id res chain seq x y z
N MET A 1 3.47 -24.64 -3.80
CA MET A 1 4.79 -24.83 -4.44
C MET A 1 4.92 -23.82 -5.57
N ASN A 2 5.94 -22.95 -5.50
CA ASN A 2 6.52 -22.14 -6.60
C ASN A 2 5.80 -20.88 -7.15
N ILE A 3 5.36 -19.94 -6.30
CA ILE A 3 5.07 -18.55 -6.74
C ILE A 3 5.93 -17.50 -6.01
N THR A 4 6.49 -17.85 -4.85
CA THR A 4 7.40 -16.98 -4.09
C THR A 4 8.83 -16.92 -4.65
N ARG A 5 9.18 -17.74 -5.65
CA ARG A 5 10.50 -17.74 -6.29
C ARG A 5 10.63 -16.82 -7.50
N SER A 6 9.53 -16.43 -8.16
CA SER A 6 9.59 -15.47 -9.28
C SER A 6 9.75 -14.02 -8.84
N PHE A 7 9.27 -13.66 -7.64
CA PHE A 7 9.47 -12.29 -7.11
C PHE A 7 10.89 -12.04 -6.61
N PHE A 8 11.63 -13.10 -6.25
CA PHE A 8 13.04 -12.96 -5.86
C PHE A 8 13.97 -12.76 -7.06
N PHE A 9 13.57 -13.22 -8.25
CA PHE A 9 14.30 -12.96 -9.50
C PHE A 9 14.04 -11.58 -10.08
N LEU A 10 12.87 -10.98 -9.82
CA LEU A 10 12.58 -9.61 -10.28
C LEU A 10 13.23 -8.54 -9.38
N PHE A 11 13.51 -8.86 -8.12
CA PHE A 11 14.22 -7.96 -7.18
C PHE A 11 15.74 -7.97 -7.38
N LEU A 12 16.28 -8.97 -8.08
CA LEU A 12 17.71 -9.10 -8.38
C LEU A 12 18.11 -8.49 -9.74
N LEU A 13 17.14 -8.02 -10.53
CA LEU A 13 17.37 -7.44 -11.86
C LEU A 13 17.45 -5.90 -11.86
N THR A 14 17.25 -5.22 -10.72
CA THR A 14 17.37 -3.76 -10.59
C THR A 14 18.66 -3.33 -9.90
N LEU A 15 19.57 -4.28 -9.64
CA LEU A 15 20.92 -4.06 -9.11
C LEU A 15 21.95 -4.14 -10.24
N THR A 16 21.64 -3.57 -11.40
CA THR A 16 22.63 -3.28 -12.43
C THR A 16 23.12 -1.86 -12.22
N VAL A 17 24.33 -1.79 -11.65
CA VAL A 17 25.23 -0.66 -11.75
C VAL A 17 25.18 -0.15 -13.20
N GLY A 18 24.83 1.12 -13.38
CA GLY A 18 25.04 1.81 -14.64
C GLY A 18 26.53 1.84 -14.93
N ALA A 19 27.03 0.84 -15.64
CA ALA A 19 28.27 0.93 -16.36
C ALA A 19 28.01 1.88 -17.53
N TYR A 20 28.35 3.15 -17.34
CA TYR A 20 28.56 4.05 -18.46
C TYR A 20 29.60 3.39 -19.36
N ALA A 21 29.21 3.04 -20.58
CA ALA A 21 30.17 2.76 -21.64
C ALA A 21 30.88 4.08 -21.95
N GLN A 22 32.05 4.27 -21.35
CA GLN A 22 32.97 5.31 -21.77
C GLN A 22 33.55 4.85 -23.10
N ASP A 23 33.20 5.55 -24.19
CA ASP A 23 33.92 5.43 -25.45
C ASP A 23 35.41 5.65 -25.16
N GLN A 24 36.19 4.57 -25.20
CA GLN A 24 37.63 4.66 -25.15
C GLN A 24 38.07 5.26 -26.48
N ALA A 25 38.34 6.57 -26.48
CA ALA A 25 39.16 7.19 -27.52
C ALA A 25 40.45 6.37 -27.68
N PRO A 26 40.96 6.16 -28.91
CA PRO A 26 42.05 5.23 -29.16
C PRO A 26 43.37 5.75 -28.55
N GLN A 27 43.67 5.34 -27.31
CA GLN A 27 44.92 5.64 -26.61
C GLN A 27 46.15 5.07 -27.34
N THR A 28 45.96 4.04 -28.17
CA THR A 28 47.02 3.39 -28.95
C THR A 28 47.67 4.30 -29.99
N ALA A 29 46.98 5.33 -30.49
CA ALA A 29 47.55 6.30 -31.43
C ALA A 29 48.34 7.42 -30.73
N ILE A 30 48.05 7.68 -29.45
CA ILE A 30 48.75 8.71 -28.66
C ILE A 30 50.06 8.13 -28.11
N ASP A 31 50.05 6.89 -27.60
CA ASP A 31 51.26 6.25 -27.07
C ASP A 31 52.32 6.02 -28.16
N THR A 32 51.91 5.68 -29.39
CA THR A 32 52.84 5.54 -30.53
C THR A 32 53.43 6.86 -31.02
N LEU A 33 52.70 7.98 -30.86
CA LEU A 33 53.24 9.31 -31.16
C LEU A 33 54.15 9.83 -30.04
N VAL A 34 53.83 9.51 -28.78
CA VAL A 34 54.67 9.87 -27.61
C VAL A 34 55.99 9.10 -27.65
N ASP A 35 55.97 7.79 -27.93
CA ASP A 35 57.19 7.00 -28.06
C ASP A 35 58.08 7.45 -29.24
N ALA A 36 57.47 7.89 -30.35
CA ALA A 36 58.21 8.45 -31.50
C ALA A 36 58.81 9.84 -31.23
N VAL A 37 58.20 10.64 -30.34
CA VAL A 37 58.72 11.95 -29.92
C VAL A 37 59.80 11.80 -28.85
N VAL A 38 59.68 10.84 -27.95
CA VAL A 38 60.67 10.56 -26.89
C VAL A 38 61.94 9.90 -27.44
N ALA A 39 61.87 9.17 -28.57
CA ALA A 39 63.04 8.56 -29.20
C ALA A 39 63.96 9.54 -29.96
N GLY A 40 63.64 10.84 -29.99
CA GLY A 40 64.27 11.81 -30.88
C GLY A 40 65.24 12.83 -30.25
N GLU A 41 65.40 12.88 -28.93
CA GLU A 41 66.29 13.87 -28.30
C GLU A 41 67.32 13.21 -27.40
N ASP A 42 68.59 13.27 -27.84
CA ASP A 42 69.76 12.95 -27.03
C ASP A 42 69.71 13.70 -25.70
N GLU A 43 69.45 12.96 -24.62
CA GLU A 43 69.52 13.43 -23.24
C GLU A 43 70.95 13.92 -22.94
N LYS A 44 71.22 15.21 -23.14
CA LYS A 44 72.36 15.86 -22.51
C LYS A 44 72.08 15.92 -21.01
N LYS A 45 72.60 14.92 -20.27
CA LYS A 45 72.66 14.89 -18.81
C LYS A 45 73.28 16.20 -18.29
N VAL A 46 72.44 17.10 -17.81
CA VAL A 46 72.86 18.25 -17.00
C VAL A 46 73.35 17.69 -15.67
N PRO A 47 74.56 18.04 -15.19
CA PRO A 47 75.03 17.56 -13.90
C PRO A 47 74.07 18.02 -12.80
N GLU A 48 73.60 17.07 -12.00
CA GLU A 48 72.78 17.30 -10.83
C GLU A 48 73.58 18.14 -9.81
N VAL A 49 73.29 19.43 -9.76
CA VAL A 49 73.86 20.33 -8.75
C VAL A 49 73.08 20.08 -7.47
N VAL A 50 73.63 19.25 -6.58
CA VAL A 50 73.10 19.06 -5.23
C VAL A 50 73.40 20.35 -4.44
N PRO A 51 72.39 21.15 -4.07
CA PRO A 51 72.63 22.33 -3.25
C PRO A 51 73.17 21.91 -1.87
N PRO A 52 74.03 22.71 -1.22
CA PRO A 52 74.51 22.39 0.13
C PRO A 52 73.32 22.32 1.10
N ASN A 53 73.38 21.35 2.03
CA ASN A 53 72.33 21.17 3.04
C ASN A 53 72.12 22.47 3.83
N ASP A 54 70.89 22.95 3.80
CA ASP A 54 70.47 24.15 4.52
C ASP A 54 70.57 23.90 6.03
N SER A 55 71.57 24.53 6.67
CA SER A 55 71.82 24.42 8.11
C SER A 55 71.03 25.45 8.94
N THR A 56 70.07 26.14 8.32
CA THR A 56 69.24 27.15 8.99
C THR A 56 68.36 26.48 10.03
N THR A 57 68.60 26.76 11.31
CA THR A 57 67.73 26.27 12.39
C THR A 57 66.44 27.08 12.36
N ILE A 58 65.36 26.43 11.93
CA ILE A 58 64.03 27.06 11.85
C ILE A 58 63.48 27.16 13.28
N GLU A 59 63.47 28.36 13.85
CA GLU A 59 62.63 28.62 15.01
C GLU A 59 61.16 28.67 14.56
N ALA A 60 60.40 27.63 14.92
CA ALA A 60 58.98 27.59 14.68
C ALA A 60 58.31 28.73 15.47
N ARG A 61 57.93 29.80 14.78
CA ARG A 61 57.13 30.87 15.37
C ARG A 61 55.75 30.30 15.71
N ALA A 62 55.46 30.16 17.00
CA ALA A 62 54.11 29.83 17.46
C ALA A 62 53.20 31.05 17.22
N MET A 63 52.08 30.84 16.54
CA MET A 63 51.03 31.85 16.41
C MET A 63 50.44 32.16 17.78
N ASP A 64 50.15 33.44 18.04
CA ASP A 64 49.44 33.84 19.25
C ASP A 64 48.03 33.22 19.22
N PRO A 65 47.65 32.41 20.23
CA PRO A 65 46.37 31.71 20.25
C PRO A 65 45.17 32.66 20.21
N SER A 66 45.34 33.87 20.76
CA SER A 66 44.28 34.89 20.76
C SER A 66 44.01 35.44 19.35
N LYS A 67 45.06 35.61 18.55
CA LYS A 67 44.95 36.07 17.16
C LYS A 67 44.40 34.99 16.23
N LEU A 68 44.72 33.71 16.52
CA LEU A 68 44.14 32.57 15.81
C LEU A 68 42.62 32.47 16.01
N GLN A 69 42.12 32.67 17.23
CA GLN A 69 40.67 32.70 17.47
C GLN A 69 40.00 33.84 16.70
N GLN A 70 40.61 35.02 16.70
CA GLN A 70 40.10 36.18 15.96
C GLN A 70 39.97 35.90 14.45
N MET A 71 40.94 35.18 13.88
CA MET A 71 40.93 34.81 12.45
C MET A 71 39.94 33.68 12.14
N GLN A 72 39.60 32.82 13.12
CA GLN A 72 38.59 31.77 12.97
C GLN A 72 37.16 32.32 13.06
N GLU A 73 36.97 33.43 13.77
CA GLU A 73 35.67 34.10 13.92
C GLU A 73 35.39 35.12 12.80
N ASP A 74 36.35 35.40 11.93
CA ASP A 74 36.22 36.36 10.83
C ASP A 74 35.41 35.76 9.66
N PRO A 75 34.21 36.30 9.35
CA PRO A 75 33.37 35.80 8.26
C PRO A 75 33.95 36.01 6.86
N GLU A 76 34.96 36.87 6.66
CA GLU A 76 35.68 36.97 5.38
C GLU A 76 36.63 35.79 5.14
N MET A 77 37.01 35.07 6.19
CA MET A 77 37.93 33.93 6.16
C MET A 77 37.20 32.57 6.17
N ASP A 78 35.87 32.59 6.00
CA ASP A 78 35.07 31.39 5.74
C ASP A 78 35.27 30.97 4.28
N TYR A 79 36.39 30.28 4.01
CA TYR A 79 36.62 29.57 2.75
C TYR A 79 35.75 28.30 2.73
N GLY A 80 34.43 28.51 2.69
CA GLY A 80 33.43 27.46 2.63
C GLY A 80 33.73 26.51 1.48
N GLN A 81 34.31 25.35 1.81
CA GLN A 81 33.84 24.15 1.15
C GLN A 81 32.46 23.95 1.73
N ASP A 82 31.43 24.22 0.93
CA ASP A 82 30.09 23.70 1.18
C ASP A 82 30.24 22.18 1.28
N SER A 83 30.59 21.68 2.48
CA SER A 83 30.59 20.27 2.79
C SER A 83 29.21 19.83 2.37
N PRO A 84 29.07 18.92 1.39
CA PRO A 84 27.77 18.55 0.87
C PRO A 84 26.96 18.16 2.09
N ALA A 85 25.93 18.97 2.39
CA ALA A 85 25.17 18.86 3.62
C ALA A 85 24.97 17.38 3.88
N VAL A 86 25.39 16.88 5.05
CA VAL A 86 25.42 15.45 5.32
C VAL A 86 23.97 14.97 5.33
N VAL A 87 23.45 14.70 4.13
CA VAL A 87 22.04 14.54 3.89
C VAL A 87 21.62 13.29 4.63
N GLY A 88 20.69 13.47 5.55
CA GLY A 88 20.17 12.38 6.36
C GLY A 88 19.61 11.29 5.46
N LEU A 89 19.45 10.09 6.00
CA LEU A 89 18.80 8.99 5.28
C LEU A 89 17.40 9.40 4.78
N TRP A 90 16.71 10.24 5.56
CA TRP A 90 15.43 10.82 5.19
C TRP A 90 15.53 11.82 4.03
N ASP A 91 16.52 12.71 4.05
CA ASP A 91 16.73 13.69 2.98
C ASP A 91 17.07 12.98 1.66
N ARG A 92 17.89 11.92 1.71
CA ARG A 92 18.19 11.08 0.54
C ARG A 92 16.93 10.39 -0.01
N LEU A 93 16.07 9.89 0.87
CA LEU A 93 14.81 9.25 0.47
C LEU A 93 13.85 10.28 -0.14
N MET A 94 13.70 11.44 0.47
CA MET A 94 12.86 12.53 -0.04
C MET A 94 13.37 13.07 -1.36
N MET A 95 14.69 13.22 -1.53
CA MET A 95 15.30 13.62 -2.80
C MET A 95 15.04 12.59 -3.90
N TRP A 96 15.16 11.30 -3.60
CA TRP A 96 14.81 10.23 -4.54
C TRP A 96 13.32 10.25 -4.93
N LEU A 97 12.43 10.46 -3.95
CA LEU A 97 10.99 10.53 -4.18
C LEU A 97 10.61 11.75 -5.04
N VAL A 98 11.18 12.91 -4.75
CA VAL A 98 11.00 14.12 -5.55
C VAL A 98 11.57 13.96 -6.95
N ALA A 99 12.70 13.28 -7.10
CA ALA A 99 13.27 12.97 -8.42
C ALA A 99 12.34 12.09 -9.26
N ILE A 100 11.71 11.08 -8.65
CA ILE A 100 10.71 10.23 -9.32
C ILE A 100 9.49 11.05 -9.74
N LEU A 101 8.98 11.90 -8.83
CA LEU A 101 7.84 12.75 -9.13
C LEU A 101 8.15 13.75 -10.26
N ARG A 102 9.35 14.35 -10.25
CA ARG A 102 9.82 15.25 -11.31
C ARG A 102 9.99 14.52 -12.64
N TRP A 103 10.59 13.33 -12.64
CA TRP A 103 10.72 12.50 -13.84
C TRP A 103 9.35 12.14 -14.42
N LEU A 104 8.39 11.79 -13.56
CA LEU A 104 7.02 11.50 -13.96
C LEU A 104 6.32 12.73 -14.57
N PHE A 105 6.50 13.91 -13.97
CA PHE A 105 5.94 15.16 -14.47
C PHE A 105 6.56 15.58 -15.81
N PHE A 106 7.89 15.47 -15.93
CA PHE A 106 8.65 15.88 -17.13
C PHE A 106 8.42 14.94 -18.32
N MET A 107 8.16 13.65 -18.07
CA MET A 107 7.77 12.70 -19.12
C MET A 107 6.45 13.12 -19.82
N GLY A 108 5.59 13.86 -19.13
CA GLY A 108 4.33 14.34 -19.67
C GLY A 108 4.46 15.52 -20.65
N GLU A 109 5.47 16.38 -20.51
CA GLU A 109 5.54 17.65 -21.24
C GLU A 109 5.75 17.53 -22.77
N SER A 110 6.15 16.35 -23.27
CA SER A 110 6.52 16.19 -24.68
C SER A 110 5.38 15.82 -25.64
N THR A 111 4.16 15.53 -25.17
CA THR A 111 2.97 15.34 -26.03
C THR A 111 1.66 15.42 -25.21
N ASP A 112 0.65 16.16 -25.68
CA ASP A 112 -0.64 16.39 -24.99
C ASP A 112 -1.34 15.13 -24.44
N TRP A 113 -1.23 14.00 -25.13
CA TRP A 113 -1.83 12.73 -24.71
C TRP A 113 -0.99 11.97 -23.66
N GLY A 114 0.33 12.17 -23.67
CA GLY A 114 1.26 11.58 -22.70
C GLY A 114 1.02 12.11 -21.29
N ASN A 115 0.77 13.42 -21.17
CA ASN A 115 0.39 14.09 -19.92
C ASN A 115 -0.80 13.43 -19.23
N VAL A 116 -1.85 13.13 -19.98
CA VAL A 116 -3.09 12.56 -19.43
C VAL A 116 -2.86 11.12 -18.98
N ILE A 117 -2.17 10.31 -19.79
CA ILE A 117 -1.90 8.89 -19.48
C ILE A 117 -1.01 8.77 -18.25
N VAL A 118 0.06 9.57 -18.18
CA VAL A 118 1.00 9.56 -17.05
C VAL A 118 0.34 10.08 -15.77
N SER A 119 -0.51 11.11 -15.87
CA SER A 119 -1.29 11.61 -14.73
C SER A 119 -2.27 10.57 -14.20
N ILE A 120 -2.99 9.85 -15.09
CA ILE A 120 -3.91 8.77 -14.70
C ILE A 120 -3.16 7.61 -14.03
N LEU A 121 -2.02 7.21 -14.59
CA LEU A 121 -1.16 6.16 -14.01
C LEU A 121 -0.62 6.57 -12.63
N GLY A 122 -0.16 7.82 -12.48
CA GLY A 122 0.34 8.35 -11.22
C GLY A 122 -0.73 8.39 -10.13
N VAL A 123 -1.92 8.90 -10.45
CA VAL A 123 -3.07 8.89 -9.53
C VAL A 123 -3.51 7.47 -9.19
N GLY A 124 -3.50 6.56 -10.17
CA GLY A 124 -3.81 5.14 -9.97
C GLY A 124 -2.83 4.45 -9.01
N ILE A 125 -1.53 4.66 -9.19
CA ILE A 125 -0.48 4.11 -8.32
C ILE A 125 -0.58 4.70 -6.91
N LEU A 126 -0.77 6.01 -6.78
CA LEU A 126 -0.94 6.67 -5.48
C LEU A 126 -2.17 6.12 -4.74
N THR A 127 -3.29 5.99 -5.45
CA THR A 127 -4.53 5.40 -4.92
C THR A 127 -4.30 3.96 -4.48
N TYR A 128 -3.60 3.16 -5.28
CA TYR A 128 -3.25 1.78 -4.94
C TYR A 128 -2.38 1.69 -3.68
N VAL A 129 -1.38 2.55 -3.53
CA VAL A 129 -0.51 2.61 -2.34
C VAL A 129 -1.30 3.00 -1.10
N ILE A 130 -2.21 3.98 -1.19
CA ILE A 130 -3.09 4.37 -0.07
C ILE A 130 -3.99 3.21 0.34
N LEU A 131 -4.63 2.55 -0.62
CA LEU A 131 -5.51 1.40 -0.35
C LEU A 131 -4.74 0.22 0.28
N ARG A 132 -3.51 -0.03 -0.20
CA ARG A 132 -2.62 -1.06 0.33
C ARG A 132 -2.15 -0.75 1.75
N LEU A 133 -1.81 0.50 2.05
CA LEU A 133 -1.43 0.97 3.40
C LEU A 133 -2.59 0.83 4.40
N LEU A 134 -3.82 1.11 3.95
CA LEU A 134 -5.01 0.98 4.77
C LEU A 134 -5.49 -0.48 4.96
N LYS A 135 -4.79 -1.47 4.38
CA LYS A 135 -5.21 -2.90 4.35
C LYS A 135 -6.65 -3.09 3.84
N ILE A 136 -7.15 -2.16 3.03
CA ILE A 136 -8.45 -2.27 2.39
C ILE A 136 -8.21 -2.99 1.07
N ASP A 137 -8.64 -4.25 0.99
CA ASP A 137 -8.70 -4.98 -0.28
C ASP A 137 -9.76 -4.31 -1.18
N ALA A 138 -9.37 -3.24 -1.87
CA ALA A 138 -10.26 -2.46 -2.72
C ALA A 138 -10.94 -3.31 -3.80
N LEU A 139 -10.27 -4.38 -4.26
CA LEU A 139 -10.81 -5.37 -5.19
C LEU A 139 -12.01 -6.15 -4.60
N ASN A 140 -12.05 -6.39 -3.29
CA ASN A 140 -13.19 -7.04 -2.63
C ASN A 140 -14.34 -6.04 -2.38
N MET A 141 -14.04 -4.75 -2.19
CA MET A 141 -15.04 -3.71 -1.96
C MET A 141 -15.79 -3.30 -3.25
N LEU A 142 -15.11 -3.27 -4.40
CA LEU A 142 -15.75 -3.03 -5.72
C LEU A 142 -16.70 -4.17 -6.13
N ARG A 143 -16.42 -5.42 -5.75
CA ARG A 143 -17.32 -6.56 -5.95
C ARG A 143 -18.56 -6.54 -5.04
N SER A 144 -18.50 -5.82 -3.92
CA SER A 144 -19.55 -5.75 -2.89
C SER A 144 -20.57 -4.61 -3.15
N ARG A 145 -20.20 -3.57 -3.90
CA ARG A 145 -20.99 -2.33 -4.02
C ARG A 145 -22.24 -2.42 -4.92
N SER A 146 -22.33 -3.41 -5.79
CA SER A 146 -23.42 -3.52 -6.79
C SER A 146 -24.75 -4.04 -6.21
N ARG A 147 -24.74 -4.74 -5.06
CA ARG A 147 -25.93 -5.48 -4.58
C ARG A 147 -26.59 -4.88 -3.32
N ALA A 148 -26.00 -3.84 -2.72
CA ALA A 148 -26.43 -3.30 -1.43
C ALA A 148 -27.47 -2.17 -1.51
N THR A 149 -27.51 -1.40 -2.61
CA THR A 149 -28.35 -0.19 -2.71
C THR A 149 -29.81 -0.46 -3.10
N LEU A 150 -30.08 -1.57 -3.81
CA LEU A 150 -31.43 -1.93 -4.23
C LEU A 150 -32.22 -2.71 -3.16
N HIS A 151 -31.54 -3.20 -2.12
CA HIS A 151 -32.12 -4.15 -1.15
C HIS A 151 -32.63 -3.52 0.15
N HIS A 152 -32.20 -2.31 0.50
CA HIS A 152 -32.50 -1.73 1.82
C HIS A 152 -33.90 -1.15 1.90
N THR A 153 -34.44 -0.60 0.81
CA THR A 153 -35.74 0.10 0.84
C THR A 153 -36.94 -0.84 0.79
N VAL A 154 -36.82 -2.00 0.13
CA VAL A 154 -37.95 -2.93 -0.06
C VAL A 154 -38.11 -3.89 1.13
N LEU A 155 -37.03 -4.21 1.84
CA LEU A 155 -37.05 -5.19 2.95
C LEU A 155 -37.54 -4.60 4.28
N GLU A 156 -37.48 -3.29 4.45
CA GLU A 156 -37.76 -2.63 5.73
C GLU A 156 -39.27 -2.40 5.99
N GLU A 157 -40.11 -2.28 4.95
CA GLU A 157 -41.49 -1.78 5.12
C GLU A 157 -42.55 -2.85 5.37
N ASN A 158 -42.38 -4.11 4.95
CA ASN A 158 -43.44 -5.11 5.15
C ASN A 158 -42.97 -6.57 5.10
N ILE A 159 -42.53 -7.12 6.24
CA ILE A 159 -42.07 -8.53 6.29
C ILE A 159 -43.17 -9.56 6.01
N HIS A 160 -44.46 -9.19 6.10
CA HIS A 160 -45.56 -10.14 5.96
C HIS A 160 -45.93 -10.41 4.50
N ASP A 161 -45.76 -9.43 3.62
CA ASP A 161 -46.13 -9.51 2.20
C ASP A 161 -45.07 -10.18 1.31
N MET A 162 -43.91 -10.52 1.87
CA MET A 162 -42.78 -11.08 1.12
C MET A 162 -42.81 -12.60 1.04
N ASP A 163 -42.53 -13.12 -0.16
CA ASP A 163 -42.24 -14.54 -0.40
C ASP A 163 -40.76 -14.82 -0.14
N PHE A 164 -40.44 -15.09 1.13
CA PHE A 164 -39.08 -15.38 1.55
C PHE A 164 -38.48 -16.62 0.90
N GLU A 165 -39.29 -17.65 0.60
CA GLU A 165 -38.78 -18.89 0.01
C GLU A 165 -38.27 -18.64 -1.42
N LYS A 166 -39.01 -17.87 -2.21
CA LYS A 166 -38.57 -17.44 -3.54
C LYS A 166 -37.35 -16.54 -3.46
N LEU A 167 -37.36 -15.51 -2.61
CA LEU A 167 -36.27 -14.56 -2.49
C LEU A 167 -34.95 -15.20 -2.03
N ILE A 168 -35.03 -16.17 -1.11
CA ILE A 168 -33.86 -16.94 -0.68
C ILE A 168 -33.33 -17.78 -1.84
N THR A 169 -34.21 -18.42 -2.60
CA THR A 169 -33.83 -19.23 -3.78
C THR A 169 -33.11 -18.38 -4.82
N ASP A 170 -33.65 -17.21 -5.14
CA ASP A 170 -33.06 -16.25 -6.09
C ASP A 170 -31.69 -15.76 -5.59
N ALA A 171 -31.58 -15.42 -4.31
CA ALA A 171 -30.31 -15.02 -3.70
C ALA A 171 -29.25 -16.13 -3.75
N LEU A 172 -29.64 -17.40 -3.61
CA LEU A 172 -28.73 -18.55 -3.73
C LEU A 172 -28.27 -18.79 -5.17
N ALA A 173 -29.17 -18.67 -6.15
CA ALA A 173 -28.85 -18.77 -7.57
C ALA A 173 -27.80 -17.70 -7.99
N GLU A 174 -27.88 -16.52 -7.39
CA GLU A 174 -26.95 -15.42 -7.59
C GLU A 174 -25.66 -15.49 -6.76
N HIS A 175 -25.45 -16.59 -6.00
CA HIS A 175 -24.38 -16.75 -5.02
C HIS A 175 -24.30 -15.58 -4.00
N ALA A 176 -25.42 -14.92 -3.75
CA ALA A 176 -25.56 -13.81 -2.82
C ALA A 176 -25.77 -14.33 -1.38
N TYR A 177 -24.82 -15.12 -0.85
CA TYR A 177 -24.99 -15.80 0.44
C TYR A 177 -25.28 -14.86 1.61
N ARG A 178 -24.67 -13.67 1.61
CA ARG A 178 -24.95 -12.64 2.63
C ARG A 178 -26.42 -12.21 2.62
N LEU A 179 -26.97 -12.02 1.42
CA LEU A 179 -28.38 -11.67 1.26
C LEU A 179 -29.27 -12.84 1.67
N ALA A 180 -28.92 -14.07 1.28
CA ALA A 180 -29.65 -15.26 1.67
C ALA A 180 -29.74 -15.40 3.21
N ILE A 181 -28.64 -15.18 3.95
CA ILE A 181 -28.66 -15.18 5.43
C ILE A 181 -29.60 -14.08 5.96
N ARG A 182 -29.55 -12.86 5.41
CA ARG A 182 -30.45 -11.78 5.81
C ARG A 182 -31.91 -12.16 5.60
N LEU A 183 -32.25 -12.72 4.44
CA LEU A 183 -33.61 -13.14 4.13
C LEU A 183 -34.08 -14.29 5.03
N THR A 184 -33.22 -15.26 5.33
CA THR A 184 -33.53 -16.34 6.28
C THR A 184 -33.81 -15.80 7.69
N PHE A 185 -33.07 -14.79 8.14
CA PHE A 185 -33.32 -14.15 9.43
C PHE A 185 -34.61 -13.31 9.44
N LEU A 186 -34.90 -12.58 8.37
CA LEU A 186 -36.20 -11.88 8.27
C LEU A 186 -37.36 -12.87 8.21
N TYR A 187 -37.17 -14.03 7.58
CA TYR A 187 -38.17 -15.09 7.58
C TYR A 187 -38.41 -15.69 8.97
N SER A 188 -37.37 -15.81 9.81
CA SER A 188 -37.57 -16.24 11.20
C SER A 188 -38.35 -15.23 12.02
N LEU A 189 -38.13 -13.92 11.82
CA LEU A 189 -38.96 -12.87 12.42
C LEU A 189 -40.43 -12.96 11.96
N LYS A 190 -40.67 -13.17 10.66
CA LYS A 190 -42.02 -13.37 10.13
C LYS A 190 -42.71 -14.56 10.81
N LEU A 191 -42.04 -15.72 10.87
CA LEU A 191 -42.59 -16.92 11.51
C LEU A 191 -42.93 -16.71 12.99
N LEU A 192 -42.10 -15.98 13.73
CA LEU A 192 -42.38 -15.65 15.13
C LEU A 192 -43.57 -14.69 15.26
N SER A 193 -43.66 -13.69 14.39
CA SER A 193 -44.76 -12.72 14.38
C SER A 193 -46.09 -13.37 13.99
N ASP A 194 -46.10 -14.20 12.94
CA ASP A 194 -47.28 -14.94 12.47
C ASP A 194 -47.85 -15.88 13.55
N ARG A 195 -46.98 -16.39 14.43
CA ARG A 195 -47.33 -17.25 15.58
C ARG A 195 -47.54 -16.49 16.89
N GLN A 196 -47.53 -15.16 16.84
CA GLN A 196 -47.71 -14.27 18.00
C GLN A 196 -46.68 -14.46 19.12
N HIS A 197 -45.50 -15.01 18.82
CA HIS A 197 -44.39 -15.11 19.78
C HIS A 197 -43.67 -13.78 19.98
N ILE A 198 -43.76 -12.87 19.00
CA ILE A 198 -43.21 -11.50 19.07
C ILE A 198 -44.21 -10.52 18.47
N HIS A 199 -44.08 -9.24 18.82
CA HIS A 199 -44.78 -8.15 18.14
C HIS A 199 -43.83 -7.40 17.22
N TRP A 200 -43.91 -7.67 15.92
CA TRP A 200 -43.07 -7.02 14.92
C TRP A 200 -43.43 -5.53 14.76
N GLU A 201 -42.43 -4.67 14.88
CA GLU A 201 -42.56 -3.23 14.66
C GLU A 201 -41.30 -2.69 13.96
N PRO A 202 -41.45 -1.80 12.95
CA PRO A 202 -40.33 -1.06 12.39
C PRO A 202 -39.60 -0.27 13.49
N GLY A 203 -38.27 -0.42 13.58
CA GLY A 203 -37.43 0.30 14.53
C GLY A 203 -37.08 -0.46 15.82
N LYS A 204 -37.72 -1.61 16.09
CA LYS A 204 -37.24 -2.52 17.15
C LYS A 204 -35.90 -3.17 16.77
N THR A 205 -35.03 -3.35 17.75
CA THR A 205 -33.75 -4.03 17.55
C THR A 205 -33.91 -5.55 17.62
N ASN A 206 -32.97 -6.29 17.03
CA ASN A 206 -32.96 -7.75 17.12
C ASN A 206 -32.88 -8.27 18.57
N HIS A 207 -32.26 -7.50 19.45
CA HIS A 207 -32.21 -7.79 20.88
C HIS A 207 -33.56 -7.60 21.57
N ASP A 208 -34.42 -6.69 21.09
CA ASP A 208 -35.77 -6.52 21.63
C ASP A 208 -36.62 -7.76 21.35
N TYR A 209 -36.60 -8.28 20.13
CA TYR A 209 -37.28 -9.52 19.77
C TYR A 209 -36.80 -10.72 20.59
N LEU A 210 -35.50 -10.82 20.88
CA LEU A 210 -34.95 -11.86 21.75
C LEU A 210 -35.45 -11.76 23.21
N ARG A 211 -35.80 -10.56 23.68
CA ARG A 211 -36.34 -10.34 25.03
C ARG A 211 -37.82 -10.68 25.12
N GLU A 212 -38.59 -10.50 24.04
CA GLU A 212 -40.01 -10.85 23.97
C GLU A 212 -40.25 -12.37 24.00
N LEU A 213 -39.31 -13.15 23.47
CA LEU A 213 -39.40 -14.61 23.48
C LEU A 213 -39.35 -15.19 24.91
N SER A 214 -40.46 -15.80 25.33
CA SER A 214 -40.63 -16.47 26.62
C SER A 214 -40.20 -17.95 26.60
N VAL A 215 -40.33 -18.63 25.46
CA VAL A 215 -39.99 -20.06 25.31
C VAL A 215 -38.48 -20.23 25.14
N SER A 216 -37.85 -20.92 26.08
CA SER A 216 -36.38 -21.12 26.12
C SER A 216 -35.82 -21.74 24.83
N GLU A 217 -36.48 -22.77 24.30
CA GLU A 217 -36.02 -23.49 23.11
C GLU A 217 -36.05 -22.61 21.85
N LEU A 218 -37.13 -21.83 21.66
CA LEU A 218 -37.24 -20.87 20.56
C LEU A 218 -36.17 -19.78 20.66
N LYS A 219 -35.89 -19.32 21.88
CA LYS A 219 -34.91 -18.27 22.16
C LYS A 219 -33.48 -18.71 21.87
N VAL A 220 -33.12 -19.97 22.14
CA VAL A 220 -31.77 -20.49 21.86
C VAL A 220 -31.52 -20.51 20.35
N GLY A 221 -32.42 -21.12 19.57
CA GLY A 221 -32.24 -21.19 18.11
C GLY A 221 -32.32 -19.81 17.43
N PHE A 222 -33.23 -18.94 17.89
CA PHE A 222 -33.34 -17.59 17.34
C PHE A 222 -32.09 -16.73 17.67
N ARG A 223 -31.48 -16.90 18.85
CA ARG A 223 -30.22 -16.24 19.21
C ARG A 223 -29.08 -16.65 18.28
N GLU A 224 -29.01 -17.93 17.94
CA GLU A 224 -28.00 -18.44 17.01
C GLU A 224 -28.20 -17.85 15.60
N LEU A 225 -29.44 -17.82 15.10
CA LEU A 225 -29.76 -17.14 13.84
C LEU A 225 -29.38 -15.65 13.86
N ASN A 226 -29.67 -14.95 14.96
CA ASN A 226 -29.29 -13.56 15.13
C ASN A 226 -27.76 -13.39 15.08
N PHE A 227 -26.99 -14.27 15.72
CA PHE A 227 -25.53 -14.22 15.67
C PHE A 227 -25.00 -14.32 14.24
N TYR A 228 -25.51 -15.24 13.42
CA TYR A 228 -25.10 -15.35 12.02
C TYR A 228 -25.54 -14.14 11.20
N PHE A 229 -26.73 -13.59 11.45
CA PHE A 229 -27.20 -12.37 10.82
C PHE A 229 -26.28 -11.18 11.11
N GLU A 230 -26.02 -10.90 12.39
CA GLU A 230 -25.18 -9.79 12.83
C GLU A 230 -23.76 -9.90 12.22
N ASN A 231 -23.17 -11.10 12.24
CA ASN A 231 -21.87 -11.33 11.63
C ASN A 231 -21.87 -11.22 10.11
N ALA A 232 -22.94 -11.64 9.44
CA ALA A 232 -23.04 -11.54 7.99
C ALA A 232 -23.26 -10.10 7.52
N TRP A 233 -24.01 -9.31 8.29
CA TRP A 233 -24.43 -7.97 7.90
C TRP A 233 -23.48 -6.87 8.39
N TYR A 234 -23.13 -6.90 9.67
CA TYR A 234 -22.25 -5.90 10.30
C TYR A 234 -20.79 -6.39 10.44
N GLY A 235 -20.54 -7.69 10.26
CA GLY A 235 -19.20 -8.24 10.27
C GLY A 235 -18.46 -8.07 8.94
N ASN A 236 -17.14 -7.89 9.03
CA ASN A 236 -16.24 -7.82 7.88
C ASN A 236 -15.73 -9.22 7.45
N PHE A 237 -16.64 -10.20 7.38
CA PHE A 237 -16.29 -11.58 7.01
C PHE A 237 -16.83 -11.95 5.62
N ALA A 238 -16.06 -12.76 4.90
CA ALA A 238 -16.47 -13.34 3.63
C ALA A 238 -17.43 -14.51 3.88
N ILE A 239 -18.68 -14.36 3.47
CA ILE A 239 -19.70 -15.42 3.60
C ILE A 239 -19.63 -16.34 2.38
N THR A 240 -19.51 -17.64 2.63
CA THR A 240 -19.43 -18.71 1.65
C THR A 240 -20.72 -19.55 1.67
N GLY A 241 -20.89 -20.42 0.68
CA GLY A 241 -22.03 -21.35 0.64
C GLY A 241 -22.07 -22.30 1.85
N GLU A 242 -20.91 -22.69 2.39
CA GLU A 242 -20.84 -23.53 3.59
C GLU A 242 -21.41 -22.81 4.82
N HIS A 243 -21.11 -21.52 4.97
CA HIS A 243 -21.70 -20.70 6.04
C HIS A 243 -23.21 -20.63 5.91
N TYR A 244 -23.73 -20.45 4.69
CA TYR A 244 -25.17 -20.48 4.46
C TYR A 244 -25.79 -21.85 4.77
N GLN A 245 -25.16 -22.96 4.38
CA GLN A 245 -25.67 -24.30 4.68
C GLN A 245 -25.82 -24.53 6.18
N ARG A 246 -24.87 -24.04 6.98
CA ARG A 246 -24.97 -24.09 8.45
C ARG A 246 -26.18 -23.28 8.95
N VAL A 247 -26.36 -22.05 8.49
CA VAL A 247 -27.51 -21.20 8.84
C VAL A 247 -28.82 -21.89 8.45
N ASN A 248 -28.90 -22.46 7.25
CA ASN A 248 -30.09 -23.17 6.77
C ASN A 248 -30.40 -24.40 7.63
N SER A 249 -29.39 -25.16 8.06
CA SER A 249 -29.58 -26.29 8.98
C SER A 249 -30.15 -25.82 10.33
N ILE A 250 -29.60 -24.76 10.91
CA ILE A 250 -30.08 -24.18 12.17
C ILE A 250 -31.52 -23.69 12.02
N PHE A 251 -31.80 -22.98 10.93
CA PHE A 251 -33.13 -22.46 10.63
C PHE A 251 -34.17 -23.57 10.51
N ASN A 252 -33.87 -24.64 9.78
CA ASN A 252 -34.81 -25.74 9.60
C ASN A 252 -35.10 -26.49 10.91
N THR A 253 -34.07 -26.75 11.71
CA THR A 253 -34.24 -27.34 13.06
C THR A 253 -35.03 -26.42 13.99
N TRP A 254 -34.75 -25.11 13.95
CA TRP A 254 -35.49 -24.15 14.75
C TRP A 254 -36.95 -24.02 14.30
N LYS A 255 -37.21 -24.02 12.99
CA LYS A 255 -38.56 -23.92 12.39
C LYS A 255 -39.49 -25.04 12.84
N THR A 256 -38.98 -26.25 13.14
CA THR A 256 -39.84 -27.33 13.67
C THR A 256 -40.35 -27.09 15.09
N ASN A 257 -39.65 -26.26 15.85
CA ASN A 257 -40.01 -25.90 17.23
C ASN A 257 -40.99 -24.71 17.26
N VAL A 258 -41.09 -23.95 16.17
CA VAL A 258 -42.06 -22.87 15.99
C VAL A 258 -43.42 -23.47 15.67
N ARG A 259 -44.20 -23.78 16.73
CA ARG A 259 -45.59 -24.23 16.62
C ARG A 259 -46.55 -23.09 16.96
#